data_AF-A0A954W6J0-F1
#
_entry.id   AF-A0A954W6J0-F1
#
_cell.length_a   1.000
_cell.length_b   1.000
_cell.length_c   1.000
_cell.angle_alpha   90.00
_cell.angle_beta   90.00
_cell.angle_gamma   90.00
#
_symmetry.space_group_name_H-M   'P 1'
#
loop_
_entity.id
_entity.type
_entity.pdbx_description
1 polymer ?
#
loop_
_entity_poly.entity_id
_entity_poly.type
_entity_poly.pdbx_seq_one_letter_code
_entity_poly.pdbx_strand_id
1 'polypeptide(L)'
;MRIAEIPWAECVVPLEFTPEFFALHMDEVCYLRNLAVALSVASDVAALANDWTVVSKHGIQILDLANAVRRGGIVVDHLVSVVIAGTGTHCLRQARHNMSEWNLCELIVGLTRIDYEREPFAVIAQRDAKWVEETQYDQTESETPIEDIIDYDSDIPVEIQESVIRFIRELGDLPEWEQAALYSQADSRSLATLRLLTLELALSLHQKRFGEYPLSLSELVPTTLADMPSDPFTDAPFLYRRNGRSFVLYSTGPDQTDSGGNFGPWHAVADGGYDLCLDTDDY
;
A
#
# COMPACT_ATOMS: atom_id res chain seq x y z
N MET A 1 24.57 -9.25 0.40
CA MET A 1 23.33 -9.83 -0.14
C MET A 1 22.50 -8.65 -0.62
N ARG A 2 22.17 -8.57 -1.91
CA ARG A 2 21.32 -7.48 -2.42
C ARG A 2 19.94 -7.58 -1.79
N ILE A 3 19.31 -6.45 -1.54
CA ILE A 3 17.96 -6.42 -0.97
C ILE A 3 16.91 -6.89 -2.00
N ALA A 4 17.23 -6.79 -3.30
CA ALA A 4 16.28 -6.85 -4.41
C ALA A 4 16.03 -8.23 -5.06
N GLU A 5 16.59 -9.34 -4.55
CA GLU A 5 16.43 -10.67 -5.19
C GLU A 5 15.61 -11.61 -4.30
N ILE A 6 14.28 -11.53 -4.41
CA ILE A 6 13.35 -12.48 -3.77
C ILE A 6 12.50 -13.13 -4.87
N PRO A 7 12.37 -14.47 -4.89
CA PRO A 7 11.75 -15.22 -6.00
C PRO A 7 10.21 -15.17 -6.01
N TRP A 8 9.58 -14.12 -5.49
CA TRP A 8 8.12 -13.96 -5.54
C TRP A 8 7.61 -13.33 -6.85
N ALA A 9 8.52 -12.95 -7.75
CA ALA A 9 8.19 -12.40 -9.05
C ALA A 9 7.33 -13.35 -9.92
N GLU A 10 7.41 -14.66 -9.70
CA GLU A 10 6.65 -15.67 -10.45
C GLU A 10 5.39 -16.17 -9.72
N CYS A 11 5.19 -15.81 -8.44
CA CYS A 11 4.04 -16.27 -7.67
C CYS A 11 2.73 -15.66 -8.19
N VAL A 12 1.68 -16.47 -8.28
CA VAL A 12 0.35 -16.05 -8.75
C VAL A 12 -0.70 -16.80 -7.94
N VAL A 13 -1.81 -16.13 -7.61
CA VAL A 13 -2.96 -16.78 -6.97
C VAL A 13 -3.48 -17.86 -7.92
N PRO A 14 -3.59 -19.12 -7.47
CA PRO A 14 -4.10 -20.22 -8.29
C PRO A 14 -5.64 -20.14 -8.36
N LEU A 15 -6.16 -19.07 -8.98
CA LEU A 15 -7.59 -18.81 -9.06
C LEU A 15 -8.34 -19.96 -9.74
N GLU A 16 -9.28 -20.56 -9.01
CA GLU A 16 -10.21 -21.55 -9.53
C GLU A 16 -11.58 -20.92 -9.79
N PHE A 17 -12.17 -21.23 -10.95
CA PHE A 17 -13.52 -20.76 -11.33
C PHE A 17 -14.58 -21.70 -10.77
N THR A 18 -14.65 -21.76 -9.43
CA THR A 18 -15.61 -22.54 -8.66
C THR A 18 -16.19 -21.70 -7.52
N PRO A 19 -17.47 -21.84 -7.14
CA PRO A 19 -18.05 -21.11 -6.01
C PRO A 19 -17.33 -21.36 -4.68
N GLU A 20 -16.76 -22.55 -4.50
CA GLU A 20 -16.06 -22.95 -3.29
C GLU A 20 -14.69 -22.27 -3.13
N PHE A 21 -14.11 -21.74 -4.22
CA PHE A 21 -12.79 -21.09 -4.20
C PHE A 21 -12.74 -20.02 -3.13
N PHE A 22 -13.73 -19.12 -3.08
CA PHE A 22 -13.71 -18.00 -2.14
C PHE A 22 -13.61 -18.49 -0.70
N ALA A 23 -14.50 -19.39 -0.29
CA ALA A 23 -14.54 -19.92 1.07
C ALA A 23 -13.25 -20.65 1.47
N LEU A 24 -12.65 -21.43 0.56
CA LEU A 24 -11.40 -22.15 0.80
C LEU A 24 -10.18 -21.21 0.83
N HIS A 25 -10.22 -20.16 0.02
CA HIS A 25 -9.11 -19.24 -0.15
C HIS A 25 -8.97 -18.24 1.01
N MET A 26 -10.05 -17.94 1.73
CA MET A 26 -10.02 -16.99 2.85
C MET A 26 -9.01 -17.35 3.95
N ASP A 27 -8.82 -18.63 4.25
CA ASP A 27 -7.82 -19.08 5.22
C ASP A 27 -6.38 -18.81 4.74
N GLU A 28 -6.13 -19.05 3.45
CA GLU A 28 -4.82 -18.82 2.81
C GLU A 28 -4.44 -17.33 2.86
N VAL A 29 -5.40 -16.47 2.51
CA VAL A 29 -5.27 -15.01 2.56
C VAL A 29 -4.94 -14.54 3.98
N CYS A 30 -5.58 -15.13 5.01
CA CYS A 30 -5.26 -14.83 6.41
C CYS A 30 -3.82 -15.20 6.79
N TYR A 31 -3.31 -16.34 6.31
CA TYR A 31 -1.93 -16.74 6.57
C TYR A 31 -0.92 -15.79 5.93
N LEU A 32 -1.19 -15.31 4.72
CA LEU A 32 -0.33 -14.37 4.00
C LEU A 32 -0.28 -13.01 4.72
N ARG A 33 -1.42 -12.50 5.20
CA ARG A 33 -1.46 -11.32 6.06
C ARG A 33 -0.65 -11.54 7.34
N ASN A 34 -0.81 -12.68 8.01
CA ASN A 34 -0.08 -12.99 9.24
C ASN A 34 1.44 -13.08 9.02
N LEU A 35 1.88 -13.55 7.85
CA LEU A 35 3.29 -13.52 7.47
C LEU A 35 3.82 -12.08 7.34
N ALA A 36 3.04 -11.16 6.77
CA ALA A 36 3.41 -9.74 6.71
C ALA A 36 3.59 -9.13 8.10
N VAL A 37 2.68 -9.46 9.04
CA VAL A 37 2.78 -9.05 10.45
C VAL A 37 4.03 -9.65 11.12
N ALA A 38 4.34 -10.91 10.88
CA ALA A 38 5.55 -11.53 11.44
C ALA A 38 6.83 -10.85 10.92
N LEU A 39 6.87 -10.50 9.62
CA LEU A 39 7.98 -9.74 9.02
C LEU A 39 8.06 -8.31 9.57
N SER A 40 6.94 -7.65 9.84
CA SER A 40 6.94 -6.31 10.43
C SER A 40 7.50 -6.33 11.85
N VAL A 41 7.10 -7.29 12.68
CA VAL A 41 7.67 -7.48 14.02
C VAL A 41 9.17 -7.76 13.95
N ALA A 42 9.62 -8.59 13.00
CA ALA A 42 11.06 -8.82 12.78
C ALA A 42 11.80 -7.54 12.34
N SER A 43 11.14 -6.68 11.56
CA SER A 43 11.63 -5.35 11.21
C SER A 43 11.75 -4.45 12.44
N ASP A 44 10.76 -4.45 13.34
CA ASP A 44 10.79 -3.64 14.56
C ASP A 44 11.93 -4.04 15.49
N VAL A 45 12.17 -5.35 15.65
CA VAL A 45 13.33 -5.88 16.40
C VAL A 45 14.65 -5.40 15.78
N ALA A 46 14.75 -5.41 14.45
CA ALA A 46 15.94 -4.91 13.76
C ALA A 46 16.12 -3.40 13.93
N ALA A 47 15.03 -2.63 13.92
CA ALA A 47 15.04 -1.19 14.18
C ALA A 47 15.53 -0.87 15.61
N LEU A 48 15.10 -1.64 16.61
CA LEU A 48 15.60 -1.52 17.99
C LEU A 48 17.11 -1.79 18.10
N ALA A 49 17.65 -2.65 17.23
CA ALA A 49 19.08 -2.92 17.11
C ALA A 49 19.83 -1.90 16.23
N ASN A 50 19.14 -0.90 15.67
CA ASN A 50 19.65 0.04 14.67
C ASN A 50 20.19 -0.65 13.39
N ASP A 51 19.68 -1.84 13.05
CA ASP A 51 20.03 -2.54 11.81
C ASP A 51 19.09 -2.12 10.66
N TRP A 52 19.35 -0.94 10.11
CA TRP A 52 18.56 -0.36 9.02
C TRP A 52 18.65 -1.15 7.72
N THR A 53 19.67 -2.01 7.58
CA THR A 53 19.79 -2.91 6.43
C THR A 53 18.76 -4.02 6.51
N VAL A 54 18.59 -4.63 7.68
CA VAL A 54 17.57 -5.65 7.91
C VAL A 54 16.16 -5.04 7.84
N VAL A 55 15.95 -3.83 8.38
CA VAL A 55 14.68 -3.10 8.20
C VAL A 55 14.35 -2.87 6.73
N SER A 56 15.32 -2.36 5.96
CA SER A 56 15.16 -2.14 4.51
C SER A 56 14.81 -3.43 3.78
N LYS A 57 15.47 -4.53 4.17
CA LYS A 57 15.18 -5.85 3.61
C LYS A 57 13.74 -6.27 3.91
N HIS A 58 13.34 -6.31 5.18
CA HIS A 58 11.99 -6.74 5.58
C HIS A 58 10.89 -5.91 4.91
N GLY A 59 11.05 -4.59 4.83
CA GLY A 59 10.12 -3.72 4.13
C GLY A 59 9.94 -4.11 2.66
N ILE A 60 11.04 -4.37 1.93
CA ILE A 60 10.97 -4.86 0.54
C ILE A 60 10.33 -6.25 0.47
N GLN A 61 10.62 -7.17 1.40
CA GLN A 61 9.95 -8.47 1.41
C GLN A 61 8.43 -8.26 1.57
N ILE A 62 7.98 -7.49 2.56
CA ILE A 62 6.54 -7.27 2.77
C ILE A 62 5.87 -6.69 1.50
N LEU A 63 6.54 -5.77 0.80
CA LEU A 63 6.03 -5.22 -0.46
C LEU A 63 6.04 -6.21 -1.63
N ASP A 64 7.06 -7.08 -1.73
CA ASP A 64 7.07 -8.18 -2.68
C ASP A 64 5.93 -9.17 -2.40
N LEU A 65 5.64 -9.43 -1.13
CA LEU A 65 4.51 -10.26 -0.70
C LEU A 65 3.20 -9.63 -1.17
N ALA A 66 3.02 -8.31 -0.98
CA ALA A 66 1.83 -7.62 -1.46
C ALA A 66 1.62 -7.80 -2.97
N ASN A 67 2.69 -7.66 -3.78
CA ASN A 67 2.60 -7.90 -5.22
C ASN A 67 2.28 -9.37 -5.56
N ALA A 68 2.82 -10.33 -4.80
CA ALA A 68 2.51 -11.74 -4.99
C ALA A 68 1.05 -12.07 -4.64
N VAL A 69 0.52 -11.54 -3.53
CA VAL A 69 -0.86 -11.78 -3.09
C VAL A 69 -1.87 -11.29 -4.11
N ARG A 70 -1.66 -10.11 -4.74
CA ARG A 70 -2.64 -9.60 -5.72
C ARG A 70 -2.57 -10.25 -7.09
N ARG A 71 -1.42 -10.82 -7.47
CA ARG A 71 -1.16 -11.23 -8.87
C ARG A 71 -2.05 -12.40 -9.24
N GLY A 72 -2.88 -12.21 -10.27
CA GLY A 72 -3.80 -13.24 -10.77
C GLY A 72 -4.99 -13.52 -9.86
N GLY A 73 -5.09 -12.85 -8.71
CA GLY A 73 -6.20 -12.98 -7.77
C GLY A 73 -7.42 -12.13 -8.15
N ILE A 74 -8.43 -12.16 -7.29
CA ILE A 74 -9.68 -11.41 -7.42
C ILE A 74 -9.70 -10.21 -6.45
N VAL A 75 -10.84 -9.53 -6.26
CA VAL A 75 -10.88 -8.29 -5.46
C VAL A 75 -10.43 -8.53 -4.02
N VAL A 76 -10.77 -9.66 -3.41
CA VAL A 76 -10.36 -9.98 -2.03
C VAL A 76 -8.83 -10.03 -1.87
N ASP A 77 -8.13 -10.61 -2.83
CA ASP A 77 -6.66 -10.64 -2.89
C ASP A 77 -6.06 -9.25 -2.99
N HIS A 78 -6.66 -8.42 -3.85
CA HIS A 78 -6.26 -7.03 -3.99
C HIS A 78 -6.40 -6.28 -2.66
N LEU A 79 -7.54 -6.40 -1.97
CA LEU A 79 -7.77 -5.72 -0.69
C LEU A 79 -6.75 -6.15 0.38
N VAL A 80 -6.44 -7.44 0.45
CA VAL A 80 -5.40 -7.93 1.38
C VAL A 80 -4.01 -7.44 0.96
N SER A 81 -3.73 -7.38 -0.34
CA SER A 81 -2.46 -6.80 -0.82
C SER A 81 -2.29 -5.34 -0.44
N VAL A 82 -3.37 -4.55 -0.41
CA VAL A 82 -3.33 -3.12 -0.01
C VAL A 82 -2.95 -3.02 1.47
N VAL A 83 -3.51 -3.87 2.32
CA VAL A 83 -3.16 -3.93 3.75
C VAL A 83 -1.69 -4.31 3.94
N ILE A 84 -1.24 -5.39 3.28
CA ILE A 84 0.16 -5.85 3.35
C ILE A 84 1.12 -4.76 2.83
N ALA A 85 0.77 -4.10 1.72
CA ALA A 85 1.58 -3.00 1.17
C ALA A 85 1.67 -1.82 2.14
N GLY A 86 0.58 -1.50 2.84
CA GLY A 86 0.55 -0.50 3.91
C GLY A 86 1.55 -0.83 5.02
N THR A 87 1.56 -2.09 5.49
CA THR A 87 2.53 -2.55 6.50
C THR A 87 3.98 -2.37 6.02
N GLY A 88 4.31 -2.81 4.81
CA GLY A 88 5.67 -2.71 4.27
C GLY A 88 6.11 -1.25 4.09
N THR A 89 5.21 -0.41 3.57
CA THR A 89 5.44 1.03 3.40
C THR A 89 5.63 1.72 4.75
N HIS A 90 4.84 1.37 5.76
CA HIS A 90 4.96 1.90 7.12
C HIS A 90 6.34 1.58 7.73
N CYS A 91 6.81 0.32 7.64
CA CYS A 91 8.13 -0.07 8.13
C CYS A 91 9.26 0.79 7.52
N LEU A 92 9.23 1.00 6.20
CA LEU A 92 10.24 1.80 5.51
C LEU A 92 10.10 3.29 5.80
N ARG A 93 8.86 3.80 5.89
CA ARG A 93 8.57 5.18 6.27
C ARG A 93 9.17 5.51 7.63
N GLN A 94 8.95 4.69 8.65
CA GLN A 94 9.47 4.94 10.00
C GLN A 94 11.00 4.96 10.04
N ALA A 95 11.67 4.15 9.20
CA ALA A 95 13.12 4.05 9.17
C ALA A 95 13.82 5.07 8.24
N ARG A 96 13.09 5.80 7.39
CA ARG A 96 13.64 6.56 6.24
C ARG A 96 14.78 7.52 6.58
N HIS A 97 14.72 8.16 7.75
CA HIS A 97 15.72 9.15 8.19
C HIS A 97 17.04 8.54 8.68
N ASN A 98 17.06 7.24 8.98
CA ASN A 98 18.23 6.55 9.54
C ASN A 98 19.07 5.80 8.48
N MET A 99 18.62 5.81 7.23
CA MET A 99 19.21 4.99 6.16
C MET A 99 20.56 5.54 5.69
N SER A 100 21.50 4.63 5.46
CA SER A 100 22.77 4.95 4.78
C SER A 100 22.54 5.23 3.30
N GLU A 101 23.51 5.87 2.63
CA GLU A 101 23.46 6.04 1.17
C GLU A 101 23.26 4.70 0.43
N TRP A 102 23.90 3.63 0.91
CA TRP A 102 23.74 2.29 0.35
C TRP A 102 22.30 1.78 0.49
N ASN A 103 21.69 1.92 1.68
CA ASN A 103 20.30 1.51 1.90
C ASN A 103 19.35 2.29 0.99
N LEU A 104 19.54 3.60 0.86
CA LEU A 104 18.72 4.44 0.00
C LEU A 104 18.80 4.00 -1.47
N CYS A 105 20.00 3.71 -1.98
CA CYS A 105 20.16 3.23 -3.36
C CYS A 105 19.41 1.90 -3.58
N GLU A 106 19.59 0.92 -2.68
CA GLU A 106 18.94 -0.39 -2.81
C GLU A 106 17.42 -0.28 -2.69
N LEU A 107 16.91 0.57 -1.79
CA LEU A 107 15.47 0.77 -1.62
C LEU A 107 14.84 1.48 -2.81
N ILE A 108 15.47 2.52 -3.37
CA ILE A 108 14.94 3.20 -4.56
C ILE A 108 14.81 2.20 -5.72
N VAL A 109 15.80 1.35 -5.93
CA VAL A 109 15.75 0.28 -6.94
C VAL A 109 14.63 -0.72 -6.63
N GLY A 110 14.53 -1.17 -5.38
CA GLY A 110 13.50 -2.13 -4.96
C GLY A 110 12.08 -1.59 -5.09
N LEU A 111 11.83 -0.37 -4.62
CA LEU A 111 10.52 0.28 -4.69
C LEU A 111 10.09 0.58 -6.13
N THR A 112 11.02 1.00 -6.99
CA THR A 112 10.76 1.20 -8.43
C THR A 112 10.36 -0.13 -9.09
N ARG A 113 11.02 -1.24 -8.72
CA ARG A 113 10.62 -2.58 -9.19
C ARG A 113 9.24 -2.97 -8.67
N ILE A 114 8.95 -2.75 -7.39
CA ILE A 114 7.65 -3.06 -6.78
C ILE A 114 6.51 -2.30 -7.48
N ASP A 115 6.72 -1.01 -7.78
CA ASP A 115 5.77 -0.20 -8.56
C ASP A 115 5.53 -0.82 -9.94
N TYR A 116 6.61 -1.11 -10.67
CA TYR A 116 6.55 -1.70 -12.01
C TYR A 116 5.88 -3.09 -12.07
N GLU A 117 6.11 -3.94 -11.08
CA GLU A 117 5.57 -5.31 -11.03
C GLU A 117 4.12 -5.39 -10.53
N ARG A 118 3.54 -4.27 -10.09
CA ARG A 118 2.19 -4.22 -9.53
C ARG A 118 1.14 -4.46 -10.61
N GLU A 119 0.26 -5.45 -10.40
CA GLU A 119 -0.90 -5.66 -11.27
C GLU A 119 -1.97 -4.57 -11.03
N PRO A 120 -2.39 -3.80 -12.05
CA PRO A 120 -3.37 -2.72 -11.88
C PRO A 120 -4.73 -3.20 -11.38
N PHE A 121 -5.38 -2.44 -10.49
CA PHE A 121 -6.70 -2.79 -9.95
C PHE A 121 -7.75 -3.03 -11.05
N ALA A 122 -7.75 -2.24 -12.13
CA ALA A 122 -8.70 -2.40 -13.23
C ALA A 122 -8.64 -3.80 -13.87
N VAL A 123 -7.46 -4.42 -13.94
CA VAL A 123 -7.28 -5.79 -14.46
C VAL A 123 -7.87 -6.81 -13.49
N ILE A 124 -7.67 -6.60 -12.18
CA ILE A 124 -8.20 -7.46 -11.12
C ILE A 124 -9.73 -7.37 -11.06
N ALA A 125 -10.29 -6.16 -11.10
CA ALA A 125 -11.74 -5.94 -11.09
C ALA A 125 -12.44 -6.61 -12.29
N GLN A 126 -11.81 -6.55 -13.48
CA GLN A 126 -12.33 -7.26 -14.65
C GLN A 126 -12.31 -8.78 -14.47
N ARG A 127 -11.26 -9.32 -13.84
CA ARG A 127 -11.14 -10.76 -13.54
C ARG A 127 -12.17 -11.21 -12.52
N ASP A 128 -12.36 -10.42 -11.47
CA ASP A 128 -13.33 -10.66 -10.41
C ASP A 128 -14.77 -10.69 -10.96
N ALA A 129 -15.16 -9.70 -11.75
CA ALA A 129 -16.46 -9.68 -12.42
C ALA A 129 -16.71 -10.92 -13.29
N LYS A 130 -15.68 -11.35 -14.03
CA LYS A 130 -15.74 -12.58 -14.83
C LYS A 130 -15.89 -13.82 -13.95
N TRP A 131 -15.15 -13.88 -12.83
CA TRP A 131 -15.24 -14.99 -11.89
C TRP A 131 -16.64 -15.08 -11.27
N VAL A 132 -17.23 -13.96 -10.86
CA VAL A 132 -18.61 -13.91 -10.33
C VAL A 132 -19.62 -14.39 -11.37
N GLU A 133 -19.51 -13.94 -12.62
CA GLU A 133 -20.41 -14.34 -13.71
C GLU A 133 -20.34 -15.86 -13.98
N GLU A 134 -19.14 -16.42 -14.10
CA GLU A 134 -18.93 -17.83 -14.47
C GLU A 134 -19.26 -18.80 -13.33
N THR A 135 -18.99 -18.40 -12.08
CA THR A 135 -19.29 -19.23 -10.91
C THR A 135 -20.73 -19.11 -10.43
N GLN A 136 -21.46 -18.07 -10.86
CA GLN A 136 -22.78 -17.73 -10.33
C GLN A 136 -22.73 -17.56 -8.80
N TYR A 137 -21.62 -17.01 -8.29
CA TYR A 137 -21.42 -16.81 -6.86
C TYR A 137 -22.48 -15.86 -6.30
N ASP A 138 -23.28 -16.36 -5.37
CA ASP A 138 -24.29 -15.56 -4.68
C ASP A 138 -23.66 -14.83 -3.49
N GLN A 139 -23.47 -13.52 -3.63
CA GLN A 139 -22.95 -12.66 -2.58
C GLN A 139 -23.94 -12.48 -1.40
N THR A 140 -25.20 -12.89 -1.55
CA THR A 140 -26.27 -12.69 -0.56
C THR A 140 -26.49 -13.89 0.38
N GLU A 141 -25.91 -15.06 0.08
CA GLU A 141 -26.34 -16.34 0.68
C GLU A 141 -25.74 -16.68 2.05
N SER A 142 -24.85 -15.85 2.62
CA SER A 142 -24.14 -16.19 3.87
C SER A 142 -23.87 -15.00 4.79
N GLU A 143 -24.92 -14.42 5.38
CA GLU A 143 -24.73 -13.59 6.57
C GLU A 143 -24.65 -14.46 7.82
N THR A 144 -23.44 -14.94 8.13
CA THR A 144 -23.12 -15.48 9.45
C THR A 144 -23.55 -14.47 10.53
N PRO A 145 -24.28 -14.87 11.58
CA PRO A 145 -24.67 -13.96 12.66
C PRO A 145 -23.45 -13.20 13.24
N ILE A 146 -23.62 -11.92 13.58
CA ILE A 146 -22.51 -11.10 14.13
C ILE A 146 -21.88 -11.78 15.35
N GLU A 147 -22.72 -12.39 16.19
CA GLU A 147 -22.35 -13.15 17.39
C GLU A 147 -21.35 -14.29 17.10
N ASP A 148 -21.45 -14.92 15.92
CA ASP A 148 -20.58 -16.02 15.50
C ASP A 148 -19.27 -15.51 14.84
N ILE A 149 -19.16 -14.20 14.58
CA ILE A 149 -17.97 -13.54 14.00
C ILE A 149 -17.11 -12.88 15.10
N ILE A 150 -17.71 -12.49 16.24
CA ILE A 150 -17.01 -11.81 17.34
C ILE A 150 -15.90 -12.71 17.90
N ASP A 151 -14.70 -12.14 18.01
CA ASP A 151 -13.58 -12.76 18.70
C ASP A 151 -13.55 -12.27 20.16
N TYR A 152 -14.12 -13.08 21.06
CA TYR A 152 -14.15 -12.77 22.49
C TYR A 152 -12.79 -12.85 23.18
N ASP A 153 -11.77 -13.44 22.54
CA ASP A 153 -10.40 -13.51 23.04
C ASP A 153 -9.56 -12.30 22.57
N SER A 154 -10.11 -11.43 21.72
CA SER A 154 -9.46 -10.22 21.21
C SER A 154 -9.35 -9.12 22.27
N ASP A 155 -8.25 -8.35 22.24
CA ASP A 155 -8.08 -7.14 23.03
C ASP A 155 -8.98 -5.97 22.56
N ILE A 156 -9.65 -6.11 21.42
CA ILE A 156 -10.57 -5.11 20.87
C ILE A 156 -11.93 -5.24 21.58
N PRO A 157 -12.48 -4.16 22.17
CA PRO A 157 -13.80 -4.20 22.79
C PRO A 157 -14.88 -4.70 21.82
N VAL A 158 -15.81 -5.53 22.32
CA VAL A 158 -16.88 -6.13 21.51
C VAL A 158 -17.66 -5.07 20.74
N GLU A 159 -17.92 -3.91 21.35
CA GLU A 159 -18.67 -2.82 20.72
C GLU A 159 -17.95 -2.25 19.48
N ILE A 160 -16.61 -2.26 19.50
CA ILE A 160 -15.80 -1.84 18.36
C ILE A 160 -15.79 -2.94 17.29
N GLN A 161 -15.68 -4.21 17.68
CA GLN A 161 -15.78 -5.32 16.73
C GLN A 161 -17.15 -5.31 16.01
N GLU A 162 -18.24 -5.15 16.75
CA GLU A 162 -19.59 -5.03 16.19
C GLU A 162 -19.71 -3.85 15.21
N SER A 163 -19.14 -2.69 15.57
CA SER A 163 -19.13 -1.51 14.70
C SER A 163 -18.36 -1.77 13.40
N VAL A 164 -17.23 -2.48 13.47
CA VAL A 164 -16.42 -2.84 12.30
C VAL A 164 -17.17 -3.85 11.42
N ILE A 165 -17.77 -4.90 12.01
CA ILE A 165 -18.54 -5.90 11.28
C ILE A 165 -19.73 -5.25 10.57
N ARG A 166 -20.44 -4.32 11.23
CA ARG A 166 -21.54 -3.58 10.61
C ARG A 166 -21.06 -2.73 9.43
N PHE A 167 -19.95 -2.01 9.61
CA PHE A 167 -19.37 -1.23 8.53
C PHE A 167 -18.99 -2.11 7.31
N ILE A 168 -18.42 -3.30 7.55
CA ILE A 168 -18.09 -4.24 6.47
C ILE A 168 -19.36 -4.71 5.73
N ARG A 169 -20.46 -4.98 6.44
CA ARG A 169 -21.74 -5.35 5.81
C ARG A 169 -22.33 -4.21 5.00
N GLU A 170 -22.38 -3.00 5.59
CA GLU A 170 -22.86 -1.80 4.90
C GLU A 170 -22.07 -1.54 3.61
N LEU A 171 -20.76 -1.80 3.62
CA LEU A 171 -19.91 -1.70 2.42
C LEU A 171 -20.27 -2.75 1.37
N GLY A 172 -20.56 -4.00 1.78
CA GLY A 172 -20.99 -5.07 0.88
C GLY A 172 -22.37 -4.83 0.26
N ASP A 173 -23.22 -4.06 0.93
CA ASP A 173 -24.56 -3.68 0.44
C ASP A 173 -24.55 -2.48 -0.54
N LEU A 174 -23.41 -1.80 -0.70
CA LEU A 174 -23.30 -0.69 -1.63
C LEU A 174 -23.48 -1.16 -3.08
N PRO A 175 -23.97 -0.30 -3.98
CA PRO A 175 -23.95 -0.59 -5.41
C PRO A 175 -22.54 -0.97 -5.90
N GLU A 176 -22.43 -1.93 -6.83
CA GLU A 176 -21.14 -2.43 -7.35
C GLU A 176 -20.19 -1.31 -7.81
N TRP A 177 -20.72 -0.27 -8.46
CA TRP A 177 -19.92 0.85 -8.95
C TRP A 177 -19.34 1.70 -7.80
N GLU A 178 -20.03 1.78 -6.67
CA GLU A 178 -19.58 2.49 -5.48
C GLU A 178 -18.52 1.68 -4.73
N GLN A 179 -18.71 0.35 -4.62
CA GLN A 179 -17.68 -0.56 -4.12
C GLN A 179 -16.41 -0.49 -4.97
N ALA A 180 -16.54 -0.57 -6.30
CA ALA A 180 -15.42 -0.48 -7.23
C ALA A 180 -14.68 0.86 -7.11
N ALA A 181 -15.39 1.97 -6.88
CA ALA A 181 -14.79 3.27 -6.64
C ALA A 181 -13.98 3.31 -5.34
N LEU A 182 -14.50 2.74 -4.25
CA LEU A 182 -13.79 2.63 -2.97
C LEU A 182 -12.52 1.79 -3.10
N TYR A 183 -12.60 0.64 -3.78
CA TYR A 183 -11.44 -0.24 -3.99
C TYR A 183 -10.39 0.41 -4.90
N SER A 184 -10.82 1.10 -5.96
CA SER A 184 -9.92 1.87 -6.82
C SER A 184 -9.23 3.01 -6.07
N GLN A 185 -9.94 3.68 -5.16
CA GLN A 185 -9.37 4.73 -4.32
C GLN A 185 -8.34 4.16 -3.34
N ALA A 186 -8.62 3.00 -2.73
CA ALA A 186 -7.67 2.31 -1.87
C ALA A 186 -6.40 1.89 -2.62
N ASP A 187 -6.51 1.39 -3.86
CA ASP A 187 -5.36 1.08 -4.72
C ASP A 187 -4.55 2.34 -5.05
N SER A 188 -5.23 3.43 -5.40
CA SER A 188 -4.61 4.72 -5.74
C SER A 188 -3.87 5.31 -4.56
N ARG A 189 -4.45 5.28 -3.35
CA ARG A 189 -3.78 5.69 -2.11
C ARG A 189 -2.54 4.85 -1.86
N SER A 190 -2.67 3.53 -1.93
CA SER A 190 -1.55 2.59 -1.72
C SER A 190 -0.39 2.88 -2.66
N LEU A 191 -0.67 3.10 -3.95
CA LEU A 191 0.34 3.43 -4.96
C LEU A 191 0.94 4.83 -4.77
N ALA A 192 0.12 5.82 -4.42
CA ALA A 192 0.58 7.18 -4.13
C ALA A 192 1.55 7.19 -2.95
N THR A 193 1.23 6.50 -1.85
CA THR A 193 2.10 6.41 -0.67
C THR A 193 3.44 5.71 -1.00
N LEU A 194 3.42 4.63 -1.81
CA LEU A 194 4.63 3.95 -2.28
C LEU A 194 5.53 4.91 -3.09
N ARG A 195 4.93 5.68 -4.01
CA ARG A 195 5.65 6.63 -4.86
C ARG A 195 6.16 7.85 -4.07
N LEU A 196 5.40 8.35 -3.11
CA LEU A 196 5.83 9.38 -2.15
C LEU A 196 7.04 8.90 -1.34
N LEU A 197 7.01 7.68 -0.82
CA LEU A 197 8.17 7.08 -0.13
C LEU A 197 9.39 7.05 -1.06
N THR A 198 9.22 6.55 -2.29
CA THR A 198 10.30 6.46 -3.28
C THR A 198 10.94 7.83 -3.55
N LEU A 199 10.10 8.86 -3.72
CA LEU A 199 10.54 10.25 -3.93
C LEU A 199 11.24 10.84 -2.69
N GLU A 200 10.75 10.60 -1.48
CA GLU A 200 11.42 11.06 -0.25
C GLU A 200 12.80 10.40 -0.07
N LEU A 201 12.93 9.11 -0.37
CA LEU A 201 14.23 8.42 -0.33
C LEU A 201 15.18 8.98 -1.39
N ALA A 202 14.68 9.28 -2.60
CA ALA A 202 15.44 9.92 -3.67
C ALA A 202 15.93 11.32 -3.29
N LEU A 203 15.06 12.15 -2.70
CA LEU A 203 15.40 13.47 -2.17
C LEU A 203 16.47 13.38 -1.07
N SER A 204 16.34 12.40 -0.18
CA SER A 204 17.30 12.14 0.90
C SER A 204 18.67 11.72 0.35
N LEU A 205 18.69 10.88 -0.69
CA LEU A 205 19.92 10.47 -1.36
C LEU A 205 20.60 11.65 -2.05
N HIS A 206 19.84 12.49 -2.75
CA HIS A 206 20.34 13.71 -3.37
C HIS A 206 20.96 14.65 -2.33
N GLN A 207 20.27 14.87 -1.21
CA GLN A 207 20.77 15.70 -0.12
C GLN A 207 22.07 15.16 0.49
N LYS A 208 22.20 13.84 0.67
CA LYS A 208 23.45 13.23 1.17
C LYS A 208 24.61 13.39 0.18
N ARG A 209 24.35 13.31 -1.12
CA ARG A 209 25.39 13.39 -2.18
C ARG A 209 25.85 14.82 -2.45
N PHE A 210 24.93 15.78 -2.47
CA PHE A 210 25.19 17.15 -2.92
C PHE A 210 25.11 18.19 -1.80
N GLY A 211 24.66 17.81 -0.60
CA GLY A 211 24.50 18.71 0.55
C GLY A 211 23.23 19.55 0.53
N GLU A 212 22.41 19.45 -0.52
CA GLU A 212 21.16 20.18 -0.68
C GLU A 212 20.07 19.35 -1.39
N TYR A 213 18.81 19.72 -1.17
CA TYR A 213 17.69 19.19 -1.95
C TYR A 213 17.66 19.82 -3.35
N PRO A 214 17.18 19.10 -4.38
CA PRO A 214 17.09 19.65 -5.74
C PRO A 214 16.14 20.85 -5.82
N LEU A 215 16.27 21.71 -6.84
CA LEU A 215 15.32 22.82 -7.03
C LEU A 215 13.97 22.32 -7.57
N SER A 216 13.98 21.18 -8.27
CA SER A 216 12.81 20.52 -8.82
C SER A 216 12.94 18.99 -8.77
N LEU A 217 11.82 18.27 -8.77
CA LEU A 217 11.85 16.80 -8.83
C LEU A 217 12.57 16.28 -10.08
N SER A 218 12.53 17.02 -11.20
CA SER A 218 13.15 16.60 -12.46
C SER A 218 14.67 16.38 -12.37
N GLU A 219 15.36 17.02 -11.41
CA GLU A 219 16.79 16.85 -11.18
C GLU A 219 17.16 15.48 -10.58
N LEU A 220 16.17 14.76 -10.04
CA LEU A 220 16.37 13.38 -9.55
C LEU A 220 16.59 12.40 -10.71
N VAL A 221 16.22 12.76 -11.94
CA VAL A 221 16.35 11.93 -13.14
C VAL A 221 17.52 12.43 -14.00
N PRO A 222 18.35 11.55 -14.59
CA PRO A 222 18.35 10.09 -14.47
C PRO A 222 19.27 9.58 -13.35
N THR A 223 19.74 10.45 -12.46
CA THR A 223 20.87 10.13 -11.55
C THR A 223 20.46 9.32 -10.34
N THR A 224 19.29 9.60 -9.78
CA THR A 224 18.74 8.96 -8.59
C THR A 224 17.58 8.05 -8.94
N LEU A 225 16.73 8.49 -9.85
CA LEU A 225 15.60 7.75 -10.41
C LEU A 225 15.83 7.53 -11.90
N ALA A 226 15.35 6.39 -12.41
CA ALA A 226 15.40 6.10 -13.85
C ALA A 226 14.34 6.91 -14.63
N ASP A 227 13.16 7.05 -14.04
CA ASP A 227 12.04 7.84 -14.56
C ASP A 227 11.26 8.47 -13.40
N MET A 228 10.45 9.49 -13.70
CA MET A 228 9.65 10.20 -12.71
C MET A 228 8.29 9.50 -12.50
N PRO A 229 7.98 8.98 -11.31
CA PRO A 229 6.66 8.40 -11.05
C PRO A 229 5.57 9.49 -11.08
N SER A 230 4.45 9.19 -11.73
CA SER A 230 3.25 10.04 -11.71
C SER A 230 2.42 9.81 -10.45
N ASP A 231 1.69 10.82 -10.02
CA ASP A 231 0.67 10.71 -8.99
C ASP A 231 -0.55 9.95 -9.54
N PRO A 232 -0.96 8.82 -8.95
CA PRO A 232 -2.08 8.01 -9.46
C PRO A 232 -3.44 8.71 -9.35
N PHE A 233 -3.57 9.81 -8.60
CA PHE A 233 -4.82 10.57 -8.54
C PHE A 233 -4.96 11.59 -9.68
N THR A 234 -3.86 12.07 -10.24
CA THR A 234 -3.86 13.20 -11.19
C THR A 234 -3.18 12.89 -12.53
N ASP A 235 -2.48 11.75 -12.63
CA ASP A 235 -1.58 11.39 -13.74
C ASP A 235 -0.50 12.46 -14.04
N ALA A 236 -0.21 13.32 -13.07
CA ALA A 236 0.78 14.39 -13.13
C ALA A 236 1.93 14.16 -12.14
N PRO A 237 3.04 14.91 -12.21
CA PRO A 237 4.08 14.85 -11.17
C PRO A 237 3.53 15.26 -9.80
N PHE A 238 4.03 14.63 -8.73
CA PHE A 238 3.75 15.04 -7.36
C PHE A 238 4.14 16.50 -7.10
N LEU A 239 3.42 17.17 -6.21
CA LEU A 239 3.67 18.55 -5.83
C LEU A 239 4.86 18.62 -4.88
N TYR A 240 5.88 19.38 -5.27
CA TYR A 240 7.12 19.55 -4.53
C TYR A 240 7.47 21.02 -4.37
N ARG A 241 7.78 21.44 -3.14
CA ARG A 241 8.29 22.79 -2.86
C ARG A 241 9.47 22.72 -1.89
N ARG A 242 10.66 23.13 -2.37
CA ARG A 242 11.87 23.27 -1.54
C ARG A 242 11.78 24.52 -0.66
N ASN A 243 12.05 24.36 0.63
CA ASN A 243 12.09 25.42 1.64
C ASN A 243 13.46 25.44 2.33
N GLY A 244 14.49 25.88 1.60
CA GLY A 244 15.87 25.94 2.09
C GLY A 244 16.45 24.55 2.36
N ARG A 245 16.47 24.15 3.64
CA ARG A 245 16.96 22.83 4.12
C ARG A 245 15.83 21.83 4.42
N SER A 246 14.58 22.16 4.12
CA SER A 246 13.46 21.21 4.09
C SER A 246 12.73 21.26 2.76
N PHE A 247 11.69 20.45 2.62
CA PHE A 247 10.77 20.48 1.50
C PHE A 247 9.36 20.08 1.98
N VAL A 248 8.36 20.33 1.15
CA VAL A 248 7.07 19.64 1.19
C VAL A 248 6.91 18.83 -0.09
N LEU A 249 6.36 17.63 0.04
CA LEU A 249 6.09 16.70 -1.06
C LEU A 249 4.72 16.05 -0.80
N TYR A 250 3.81 16.13 -1.77
CA TYR A 250 2.45 15.63 -1.58
C TYR A 250 1.72 15.38 -2.92
N SER A 251 0.60 14.66 -2.82
CA SER A 251 -0.44 14.52 -3.84
C SER A 251 -1.67 15.33 -3.39
N THR A 252 -2.45 15.84 -4.34
CA THR A 252 -3.75 16.47 -4.04
C THR A 252 -4.80 15.46 -3.57
N GLY A 253 -4.54 14.16 -3.69
CA GLY A 253 -5.49 13.13 -3.31
C GLY A 253 -6.72 13.07 -4.24
N PRO A 254 -7.80 12.39 -3.78
CA PRO A 254 -8.96 12.08 -4.61
C PRO A 254 -9.75 13.29 -5.11
N ASP A 255 -9.73 14.41 -4.39
CA ASP A 255 -10.47 15.63 -4.75
C ASP A 255 -9.75 16.45 -5.85
N GLN A 256 -8.50 16.09 -6.17
CA GLN A 256 -7.63 16.73 -7.15
C GLN A 256 -7.46 18.25 -6.95
N THR A 257 -7.68 18.73 -5.72
CA THR A 257 -7.62 20.15 -5.36
C THR A 257 -6.44 20.41 -4.44
N ASP A 258 -5.44 21.17 -4.92
CA ASP A 258 -4.27 21.55 -4.12
C ASP A 258 -4.70 22.37 -2.90
N SER A 259 -4.63 21.73 -1.74
CA SER A 259 -4.93 22.34 -0.44
C SER A 259 -3.71 23.04 0.17
N GLY A 260 -2.65 23.24 -0.63
CA GLY A 260 -1.49 24.04 -0.28
C GLY A 260 -0.52 23.34 0.68
N GLY A 261 -0.56 22.01 0.76
CA GLY A 261 0.15 21.21 1.75
C GLY A 261 -0.56 21.17 3.11
N ASN A 262 -1.88 21.33 3.12
CA ASN A 262 -2.70 21.17 4.32
C ASN A 262 -2.94 19.67 4.54
N PHE A 263 -2.26 19.08 5.51
CA PHE A 263 -2.30 17.63 5.74
C PHE A 263 -3.25 17.26 6.88
N GLY A 264 -3.84 16.09 6.79
CA GLY A 264 -4.79 15.55 7.75
C GLY A 264 -4.91 14.03 7.63
N PRO A 265 -5.71 13.40 8.50
CA PRO A 265 -5.95 11.97 8.44
C PRO A 265 -6.63 11.60 7.12
N TRP A 266 -6.46 10.36 6.66
CA TRP A 266 -6.95 9.91 5.36
C TRP A 266 -8.44 10.21 5.12
N HIS A 267 -9.31 10.06 6.12
CA HIS A 267 -10.74 10.35 5.95
C HIS A 267 -10.98 11.81 5.53
N ALA A 268 -10.20 12.75 6.08
CA ALA A 268 -10.29 14.16 5.71
C ALA A 268 -9.69 14.44 4.32
N VAL A 269 -8.65 13.70 3.91
CA VAL A 269 -8.11 13.74 2.54
C VAL A 269 -9.13 13.19 1.54
N ALA A 270 -9.84 12.10 1.89
CA ALA A 270 -10.84 11.46 1.04
C ALA A 270 -12.12 12.31 0.90
N ASP A 271 -12.53 13.00 1.97
CA ASP A 271 -13.69 13.90 1.98
C ASP A 271 -13.42 15.24 1.29
N GLY A 272 -12.14 15.58 1.07
CA GLY A 272 -11.67 16.78 0.39
C GLY A 272 -11.30 17.93 1.34
N GLY A 273 -10.34 18.75 0.90
CA GLY A 273 -9.80 19.89 1.67
C GLY A 273 -8.48 19.62 2.39
N TYR A 274 -7.89 18.45 2.19
CA TYR A 274 -6.56 18.08 2.66
C TYR A 274 -5.78 17.34 1.58
N ASP A 275 -4.46 17.53 1.57
CA ASP A 275 -3.54 16.86 0.65
C ASP A 275 -2.99 15.56 1.26
N LEU A 276 -2.63 14.60 0.40
CA LEU A 276 -2.00 13.34 0.79
C LEU A 276 -0.48 13.50 0.89
N CYS A 277 0.09 13.23 2.06
CA CYS A 277 1.54 13.15 2.27
C CYS A 277 1.96 11.77 2.76
N LEU A 278 3.27 11.51 2.82
CA LEU A 278 3.78 10.22 3.28
C LEU A 278 3.41 9.93 4.75
N ASP A 279 3.29 10.98 5.56
CA ASP A 279 3.02 10.91 7.00
C ASP A 279 1.53 11.09 7.34
N THR A 280 0.61 10.91 6.39
CA THR A 280 -0.84 11.04 6.61
C THR A 280 -1.37 10.19 7.78
N ASP A 281 -0.75 9.05 8.09
CA ASP A 281 -1.15 8.19 9.21
C ASP A 281 -0.74 8.75 10.60
N ASP A 282 0.05 9.83 10.65
CA ASP A 282 0.47 10.48 11.90
C ASP A 282 -0.43 11.65 12.33
N TYR A 283 -1.47 11.97 11.54
CA TYR A 283 -2.48 13.02 11.80
C TYR A 283 -3.74 12.45 12.45
#